data_AF-A0A7C6KW40-F1
#
_entry.id   AF-A0A7C6KW40-F1
#
_cell.length_a   1.000
_cell.length_b   1.000
_cell.length_c   1.000
_cell.angle_alpha   90.00
_cell.angle_beta   90.00
_cell.angle_gamma   90.00
#
_symmetry.space_group_name_H-M   'P 1'
#
loop_
_entity.id
_entity.type
_entity.pdbx_description
1 polymer ?
#
loop_
_entity_poly.entity_id
_entity_poly.type
_entity_poly.pdbx_seq_one_letter_code
_entity_poly.pdbx_strand_id
1 'polypeptide(L)'
;MKHYQEKDWRAYRLGLLPEEEELLLEEHLERCDQCLENFLALITEKEISQAKRRISPNFTDSVLNLLREEENSKFKGKNSSSYQRKNIFIYYLAVSAITIILMGSGFFQALVDKLPSVETDFSRQEERYVDSFEWTRKVTDKAANWLYNFETKS
;
A
#
# COMPACT_ATOMS: atom_id res chain seq x y z
N MET A 1 -3.84 -16.50 -34.57
CA MET A 1 -3.01 -16.37 -33.34
C MET A 1 -2.32 -17.70 -33.12
N LYS A 2 -1.09 -17.73 -32.59
CA LYS A 2 -0.36 -19.00 -32.38
C LYS A 2 -0.87 -19.63 -31.08
N HIS A 3 -1.38 -20.86 -31.16
CA HIS A 3 -1.68 -21.68 -29.99
C HIS A 3 -0.45 -22.51 -29.64
N TYR A 4 -0.20 -22.70 -28.34
CA TYR A 4 0.87 -23.55 -27.85
C TYR A 4 0.51 -25.02 -27.98
N GLN A 5 1.51 -25.85 -28.25
CA GLN A 5 1.30 -27.28 -28.44
C GLN A 5 1.39 -28.04 -27.12
N GLU A 6 0.88 -29.27 -27.11
CA GLU A 6 0.90 -30.14 -25.95
C GLU A 6 2.32 -30.32 -25.34
N LYS A 7 3.36 -30.36 -26.19
CA LYS A 7 4.75 -30.44 -25.75
C LYS A 7 5.17 -29.27 -24.85
N ASP A 8 4.66 -28.06 -25.12
CA ASP A 8 5.02 -26.84 -24.42
C ASP A 8 4.32 -26.84 -23.04
N TRP A 9 3.05 -27.28 -23.00
CA TRP A 9 2.32 -27.49 -21.75
C TRP A 9 2.89 -28.60 -20.88
N ARG A 10 3.42 -29.67 -21.47
CA ARG A 10 4.14 -30.71 -20.71
C ARG A 10 5.44 -30.17 -20.11
N ALA A 11 6.19 -29.35 -20.84
CA ALA A 11 7.40 -28.70 -20.32
C ALA A 11 7.06 -27.76 -19.15
N TYR A 12 6.00 -26.96 -19.29
CA TYR A 12 5.46 -26.12 -18.22
C TYR A 12 5.06 -26.94 -16.98
N ARG A 13 4.30 -28.03 -17.15
CA ARG A 13 3.92 -28.92 -16.03
C ARG A 13 5.09 -29.55 -15.30
N LEU A 14 6.21 -29.75 -15.98
CA LEU A 14 7.42 -30.35 -15.43
C LEU A 14 8.38 -29.31 -14.82
N GLY A 15 8.06 -28.01 -14.90
CA GLY A 15 8.93 -26.92 -14.44
C GLY A 15 10.26 -26.87 -15.19
N LEU A 16 10.26 -27.25 -16.47
CA LEU A 16 11.45 -27.31 -17.32
C LEU A 16 11.69 -26.01 -18.10
N LEU A 17 10.83 -25.01 -17.91
CA LEU A 17 10.88 -23.74 -18.62
C LEU A 17 11.54 -22.68 -17.72
N PRO A 18 12.26 -21.71 -18.30
CA PRO A 18 12.69 -20.53 -17.57
C PRO A 18 11.48 -19.66 -17.19
N GLU A 19 11.58 -18.93 -16.08
CA GLU A 19 10.50 -18.10 -15.50
C GLU A 19 9.87 -17.13 -16.52
N GLU A 20 10.68 -16.56 -17.43
CA GLU A 20 10.20 -15.67 -18.48
C GLU A 20 9.26 -16.37 -19.49
N GLU A 21 9.52 -17.63 -19.82
CA GLU A 21 8.67 -18.44 -20.70
C GLU A 21 7.41 -18.94 -19.98
N GLU A 22 7.52 -19.25 -18.68
CA GLU A 22 6.36 -19.63 -17.85
C GLU A 22 5.33 -18.50 -17.78
N LEU A 23 5.78 -17.26 -17.54
CA LEU A 23 4.90 -16.08 -17.50
C LEU A 23 4.16 -15.85 -18.82
N LEU A 24 4.82 -16.06 -19.96
CA LEU A 24 4.19 -15.93 -21.28
C LEU A 24 3.12 -17.00 -21.51
N LEU A 25 3.35 -18.22 -21.02
CA LEU A 25 2.39 -19.31 -21.09
C LEU A 25 1.18 -19.05 -20.19
N GLU A 26 1.39 -18.50 -18.99
CA GLU A 26 0.33 -18.09 -18.07
C GLU A 26 -0.51 -16.95 -18.62
N GLU A 27 0.11 -15.89 -19.14
CA GLU A 27 -0.59 -14.77 -19.79
C GLU A 27 -1.44 -15.26 -20.98
N HIS A 28 -0.99 -16.30 -21.67
CA HIS A 28 -1.75 -16.91 -22.76
C HIS A 28 -2.93 -17.75 -22.24
N LEU A 29 -2.78 -18.51 -21.16
CA LEU A 29 -3.86 -19.28 -20.54
C LEU A 29 -4.98 -18.36 -20.02
N GLU A 30 -4.65 -17.17 -19.52
CA GLU A 30 -5.62 -16.19 -19.06
C GLU A 30 -6.48 -15.59 -20.19
N ARG A 31 -5.94 -15.55 -21.41
CA ARG A 31 -6.56 -14.87 -22.57
C ARG A 31 -7.13 -15.81 -23.62
N CYS A 32 -6.82 -17.11 -23.56
CA CYS A 32 -7.20 -18.07 -24.58
C CYS A 32 -7.87 -19.32 -23.98
N ASP A 33 -9.21 -19.33 -24.02
CA ASP A 33 -10.03 -20.45 -23.53
C ASP A 33 -9.65 -21.79 -24.19
N GLN A 34 -9.37 -21.78 -25.50
CA GLN A 34 -8.97 -22.99 -26.21
C GLN A 34 -7.67 -23.60 -25.68
N CYS A 35 -6.69 -22.76 -25.33
CA CYS A 35 -5.44 -23.24 -24.74
C CYS A 35 -5.62 -23.69 -23.29
N LEU A 36 -6.51 -23.02 -22.55
CA LEU A 36 -6.91 -23.45 -21.20
C LEU A 36 -7.57 -24.83 -21.21
N GLU A 37 -8.55 -25.06 -22.10
CA GLU A 37 -9.21 -26.35 -22.24
C GLU A 37 -8.22 -27.46 -22.61
N ASN A 38 -7.32 -27.19 -23.57
CA ASN A 38 -6.28 -28.12 -23.97
C ASN A 38 -5.33 -28.44 -22.81
N PHE A 39 -4.96 -27.45 -22.01
CA PHE A 39 -4.12 -27.63 -20.83
C PHE A 39 -4.81 -28.49 -19.76
N LEU A 40 -6.08 -28.18 -19.44
CA LEU A 40 -6.87 -28.94 -18.47
C LEU A 40 -7.11 -30.38 -18.92
N ALA A 41 -7.25 -30.63 -20.22
CA ALA A 41 -7.37 -31.97 -20.78
C ALA A 41 -6.11 -32.85 -20.57
N LEU A 42 -4.96 -32.26 -20.25
CA LEU A 42 -3.75 -33.02 -19.90
C LEU A 42 -3.82 -33.63 -18.50
N ILE A 43 -4.77 -33.18 -17.66
CA ILE A 43 -4.96 -33.71 -16.31
C ILE A 43 -5.66 -35.07 -16.43
N THR A 44 -5.00 -36.11 -15.96
CA THR A 44 -5.51 -37.48 -16.06
C THR A 44 -6.43 -37.85 -14.90
N GLU A 45 -7.38 -38.75 -15.13
CA GLU A 45 -8.27 -39.26 -14.07
C GLU A 45 -7.49 -39.89 -12.89
N LYS A 46 -6.30 -40.44 -13.17
CA LYS A 46 -5.38 -40.96 -12.16
C LYS A 46 -4.89 -39.86 -11.22
N GLU A 47 -4.54 -38.69 -11.75
CA GLU A 47 -4.09 -37.54 -10.97
C GLU A 47 -5.24 -36.98 -10.13
N ILE A 48 -6.44 -36.88 -10.71
CA ILE A 48 -7.67 -36.48 -10.00
C ILE A 48 -7.95 -37.43 -8.83
N SER A 49 -7.87 -38.73 -9.06
CA SER A 49 -8.07 -39.76 -8.03
C SER A 49 -7.01 -39.72 -6.93
N GLN A 50 -5.75 -39.43 -7.29
CA GLN A 50 -4.68 -39.25 -6.30
C GLN A 50 -4.90 -37.99 -5.46
N ALA A 51 -5.32 -36.87 -6.07
CA ALA A 51 -5.65 -35.64 -5.36
C ALA A 51 -6.80 -35.86 -4.38
N LYS A 52 -7.88 -36.54 -4.79
CA LYS A 52 -9.02 -36.87 -3.92
C LYS A 52 -8.64 -37.71 -2.69
N ARG A 53 -7.59 -38.53 -2.78
CA ARG A 53 -7.07 -39.30 -1.63
C ARG A 53 -6.19 -38.47 -0.69
N ARG A 54 -5.53 -37.43 -1.20
CA ARG A 54 -4.63 -36.56 -0.41
C ARG A 54 -5.38 -35.42 0.26
N ILE A 55 -6.46 -34.94 -0.37
CA ILE A 55 -7.26 -33.82 0.12
C ILE A 55 -8.34 -34.37 1.04
N SER A 56 -8.41 -33.86 2.27
CA SER A 56 -9.50 -34.17 3.20
C SER A 56 -10.85 -33.70 2.62
N PRO A 57 -11.95 -34.45 2.82
CA PRO A 57 -13.27 -33.99 2.38
C PRO A 57 -13.67 -32.63 2.99
N ASN A 58 -13.14 -32.28 4.16
CA ASN A 58 -13.39 -31.00 4.82
C ASN A 58 -12.29 -29.95 4.55
N PHE A 59 -11.46 -30.15 3.52
CA PHE A 59 -10.34 -29.26 3.23
C PHE A 59 -10.79 -27.81 3.02
N THR A 60 -11.81 -27.58 2.19
CA THR A 60 -12.34 -26.24 1.90
C THR A 60 -12.82 -25.55 3.17
N ASP A 61 -13.62 -26.24 3.99
CA ASP A 61 -14.11 -25.69 5.26
C ASP A 61 -12.96 -25.41 6.23
N SER A 62 -11.96 -26.29 6.29
CA SER A 62 -10.79 -26.12 7.16
C SER A 62 -9.96 -24.90 6.77
N VAL A 63 -9.72 -24.70 5.47
CA VAL A 63 -8.97 -23.53 4.97
C VAL A 63 -9.76 -22.23 5.19
N LEU A 64 -11.07 -22.23 4.92
CA LEU A 64 -11.92 -21.05 5.16
C LEU A 64 -11.96 -20.68 6.64
N ASN A 65 -11.99 -21.68 7.54
CA ASN A 65 -11.94 -21.43 8.98
C ASN A 65 -10.59 -20.86 9.41
N LEU A 66 -9.47 -21.36 8.88
CA LEU A 66 -8.13 -20.80 9.15
C LEU A 66 -8.02 -19.34 8.74
N LEU A 67 -8.52 -18.97 7.56
CA LEU A 67 -8.52 -17.58 7.08
C LEU A 67 -9.35 -16.66 8.00
N ARG A 68 -10.51 -17.14 8.44
CA ARG A 68 -11.38 -16.41 9.39
C ARG A 68 -10.73 -16.27 10.77
N GLU A 69 -10.03 -17.29 11.24
CA GLU A 69 -9.29 -17.23 12.52
C GLU A 69 -8.15 -16.22 12.46
N GLU A 70 -7.40 -16.16 11.36
CA GLU A 70 -6.37 -15.14 11.15
C GLU A 70 -6.96 -13.72 11.13
N GLU A 71 -8.07 -13.51 10.43
CA GLU A 71 -8.76 -12.21 10.41
C GLU A 71 -9.25 -11.79 11.80
N ASN A 72 -9.87 -12.71 12.54
CA ASN A 72 -10.35 -12.47 13.90
C ASN A 72 -9.21 -12.27 14.92
N SER A 73 -8.03 -12.86 14.68
CA SER A 73 -6.85 -12.67 15.53
C SER A 73 -6.25 -11.27 15.40
N LYS A 74 -6.34 -10.63 14.22
CA LYS A 74 -5.88 -9.25 14.00
C LYS A 74 -6.76 -8.21 14.71
N PHE A 75 -8.03 -8.53 14.96
CA PHE A 75 -8.99 -7.67 15.68
C PHE A 75 -9.04 -7.88 17.20
N LYS A 76 -8.41 -8.93 17.74
CA LYS A 76 -8.15 -9.04 19.19
C LYS A 76 -6.99 -8.12 19.61
N GLY A 77 -7.16 -6.83 19.32
CA GLY A 77 -6.37 -5.76 19.90
C GLY A 77 -6.49 -5.83 21.43
N LYS A 78 -5.38 -6.13 22.08
CA LYS A 78 -5.16 -6.03 23.52
C LYS A 78 -5.79 -4.73 24.02
N ASN A 79 -6.71 -4.79 24.98
CA ASN A 79 -7.34 -3.64 25.65
C ASN A 79 -6.32 -2.80 26.43
N SER A 80 -5.41 -2.09 25.76
CA SER A 80 -4.37 -1.23 26.35
C SER A 80 -4.68 0.27 26.23
N SER A 81 -5.82 0.65 25.64
CA SER A 81 -6.16 2.06 25.33
C SER A 81 -6.35 2.96 26.56
N SER A 82 -6.53 2.39 27.75
CA SER A 82 -6.61 3.14 29.01
C SER A 82 -5.23 3.58 29.50
N TYR A 83 -4.19 2.77 29.29
CA TYR A 83 -2.83 3.08 29.76
C TYR A 83 -2.16 4.16 28.91
N GLN A 84 -2.36 4.11 27.59
CA GLN A 84 -1.85 5.13 26.66
C GLN A 84 -2.50 6.50 26.87
N ARG A 85 -3.82 6.55 27.10
CA ARG A 85 -4.52 7.82 27.37
C ARG A 85 -4.04 8.48 28.67
N LYS A 86 -3.84 7.71 29.74
CA LYS A 86 -3.33 8.22 31.03
C LYS A 86 -1.94 8.86 30.88
N ASN A 87 -1.03 8.24 30.12
CA ASN A 87 0.30 8.79 29.91
C ASN A 87 0.26 10.13 29.17
N ILE A 88 -0.57 10.26 28.12
CA ILE A 88 -0.70 11.51 27.36
C ILE A 88 -1.19 12.66 28.26
N PHE A 89 -2.19 12.43 29.11
CA PHE A 89 -2.66 13.46 30.05
C PHE A 89 -1.57 13.91 31.04
N ILE A 90 -0.73 12.99 31.53
CA ILE A 90 0.37 13.33 32.42
C ILE A 90 1.43 14.18 31.71
N TYR A 91 1.78 13.84 30.46
CA TYR A 91 2.72 14.65 29.66
C TYR A 91 2.16 16.06 29.40
N TYR A 92 0.88 16.17 29.01
CA TYR A 92 0.25 17.48 28.80
C TYR A 92 0.19 18.31 30.09
N LEU A 93 -0.09 17.68 31.24
CA LEU A 93 -0.08 18.35 32.53
C LEU A 93 1.32 18.89 32.88
N ALA A 94 2.35 18.07 32.69
CA ALA A 94 3.74 18.46 32.96
C ALA A 94 4.19 19.63 32.06
N VAL A 95 3.95 19.53 30.75
CA VAL A 95 4.27 20.60 29.78
C VAL A 95 3.52 21.88 30.14
N SER A 96 2.23 21.79 30.44
CA SER A 96 1.41 22.96 30.79
C SER A 96 1.90 23.65 32.07
N ALA A 97 2.27 22.86 33.09
CA ALA A 97 2.84 23.40 34.32
C ALA A 97 4.16 24.14 34.06
N ILE A 98 5.04 23.56 33.23
CA ILE A 98 6.29 24.21 32.81
C ILE A 98 6.01 25.53 32.08
N THR A 99 5.04 25.56 31.16
CA THR A 99 4.66 26.79 30.45
C THR A 99 4.15 27.88 31.39
N ILE A 100 3.28 27.54 32.34
CA ILE A 100 2.76 28.51 33.32
C ILE A 100 3.90 29.06 34.19
N ILE A 101 4.83 28.20 34.62
CA ILE A 101 6.00 28.62 35.41
C ILE A 101 6.91 29.54 34.59
N LEU A 102 7.21 29.19 33.34
CA LEU A 102 8.06 30.01 32.46
C LEU A 102 7.42 31.38 32.15
N MET A 103 6.11 31.39 31.92
CA MET A 103 5.35 32.60 31.62
C MET A 103 5.19 33.48 32.86
N GLY A 104 4.94 32.88 34.03
CA GLY A 104 4.82 33.58 35.31
C GLY A 104 6.15 34.06 35.92
N SER A 105 7.27 33.40 35.60
CA SER A 105 8.61 33.77 36.10
C SER A 105 9.27 34.90 35.30
N GLY A 106 8.67 35.36 34.20
CA GLY A 106 9.27 36.41 33.35
C GLY A 106 10.48 35.93 32.54
N PHE A 107 10.68 34.61 32.41
CA PHE A 107 11.81 34.03 31.67
C PHE A 107 11.90 34.52 30.22
N PHE A 108 10.76 34.66 29.54
CA PHE A 108 10.70 35.17 28.17
C PHE A 108 11.04 36.67 28.08
N GLN A 109 10.74 37.46 29.11
CA GLN A 109 11.13 38.87 29.15
C GLN A 109 12.65 38.99 29.29
N ALA A 110 13.25 38.21 30.20
CA ALA A 110 14.70 38.15 30.35
C ALA A 110 15.44 37.64 29.09
N LEU A 111 14.78 36.78 28.29
CA LEU A 111 15.31 36.31 27.02
C LEU A 111 15.29 37.42 25.96
N VAL A 112 14.16 38.13 25.82
CA VAL A 112 14.01 39.23 24.85
C VAL A 112 14.93 40.41 25.21
N ASP A 113 15.08 40.73 26.50
CA ASP A 113 15.97 41.80 26.96
C ASP A 113 17.46 41.49 26.74
N LYS A 114 17.83 40.20 26.63
CA LYS A 114 19.20 39.76 26.35
C LYS A 114 19.49 39.58 24.87
N LEU A 115 18.49 39.64 24.01
CA LEU A 115 18.71 39.62 22.57
C LEU A 115 19.02 41.05 22.10
N PRO A 116 20.19 41.31 21.49
CA PRO A 116 20.41 42.59 20.82
C PRO A 116 19.35 42.73 19.72
N SER A 117 18.67 43.88 19.71
CA SER A 117 17.58 44.27 18.79
C SER A 117 17.66 43.58 17.42
N VAL A 118 16.89 42.50 17.26
CA VAL A 118 16.68 41.82 15.96
C VAL A 118 15.67 42.65 15.18
N GLU A 119 16.08 43.82 14.71
CA GLU A 119 15.20 44.72 13.95
C GLU A 119 15.49 44.71 12.43
N THR A 120 16.36 43.84 11.91
CA THR A 120 16.76 43.93 10.48
C THR A 120 17.02 42.60 9.77
N ASP A 121 16.17 41.58 9.89
CA ASP A 121 16.34 40.39 9.03
C ASP A 121 15.06 39.62 8.65
N PHE A 122 13.88 40.25 8.72
CA PHE A 122 12.67 39.68 8.10
C PHE A 122 12.58 39.90 6.58
N SER A 123 13.48 40.71 5.99
CA SER A 123 13.42 41.07 4.56
C SER A 123 14.14 40.10 3.61
N ARG A 124 14.65 38.95 4.09
CA ARG A 124 15.50 38.04 3.28
C ARG A 124 14.94 36.63 3.08
N GLN A 125 13.68 36.38 3.43
CA GLN A 125 13.06 35.04 3.33
C GLN A 125 11.76 35.03 2.50
N GLU A 126 11.70 35.75 1.37
CA GLU A 126 10.58 35.67 0.43
C GLU A 126 10.86 34.81 -0.83
N GLU A 127 12.11 34.48 -1.15
CA GLU A 127 12.41 33.82 -2.44
C GLU A 127 12.11 32.30 -2.50
N ARG A 128 11.80 31.63 -1.38
CA ARG A 128 11.59 30.16 -1.36
C ARG A 128 10.12 29.71 -1.47
N TYR A 129 9.15 30.64 -1.51
CA TYR A 129 7.72 30.29 -1.59
C TYR A 129 7.14 30.33 -3.01
N VAL A 130 7.85 30.92 -3.97
CA VAL A 130 7.36 31.13 -5.35
C VAL A 130 7.30 29.83 -6.16
N ASP A 131 8.17 28.85 -5.89
CA ASP A 131 8.29 27.60 -6.68
C ASP A 131 7.05 26.68 -6.53
N SER A 132 6.38 26.72 -5.36
CA SER A 132 5.16 25.93 -5.10
C SER A 132 3.97 26.37 -5.97
N PHE A 133 3.86 27.68 -6.26
CA PHE A 133 2.80 28.22 -7.11
C PHE A 133 2.99 27.88 -8.58
N GLU A 134 4.24 27.81 -9.07
CA GLU A 134 4.53 27.46 -10.46
C GLU A 134 4.19 26.00 -10.76
N TRP A 135 4.49 25.09 -9.84
CA TRP A 135 4.10 23.68 -9.96
C TRP A 135 2.58 23.50 -9.99
N THR A 136 1.87 24.20 -9.09
CA THR A 136 0.40 24.15 -9.02
C THR A 136 -0.25 24.64 -10.33
N ARG A 137 0.28 25.72 -10.92
CA ARG A 137 -0.13 26.19 -12.24
C ARG A 137 0.08 25.13 -13.32
N LYS A 138 1.27 24.52 -13.40
CA LYS A 138 1.60 23.49 -14.41
C LYS A 138 0.70 22.26 -14.31
N VAL A 139 0.33 21.84 -13.10
CA VAL A 139 -0.59 20.71 -12.89
C VAL A 139 -2.00 21.07 -13.37
N THR A 140 -2.46 22.27 -13.04
CA THR A 140 -3.79 22.76 -13.41
C THR A 140 -3.93 22.90 -14.94
N ASP A 141 -2.92 23.48 -15.60
CA ASP A 141 -2.91 23.64 -17.05
C ASP A 141 -2.89 22.28 -17.79
N LYS A 142 -2.15 21.29 -17.27
CA LYS A 142 -2.17 19.92 -17.81
C LYS A 142 -3.53 19.25 -17.67
N ALA A 143 -4.21 19.44 -16.54
CA ALA A 143 -5.55 18.89 -16.30
C ALA A 143 -6.59 19.52 -17.24
N ALA A 144 -6.53 20.84 -17.44
CA ALA A 144 -7.42 21.55 -18.36
C ALA A 144 -7.23 21.08 -19.82
N ASN A 145 -5.98 20.91 -20.26
CA ASN A 145 -5.68 20.40 -21.61
C ASN A 145 -6.12 18.95 -21.80
N TRP A 146 -5.97 18.11 -20.76
CA TRP A 146 -6.47 16.74 -20.79
C TRP A 146 -7.99 16.71 -20.97
N LEU A 147 -8.72 17.53 -20.21
CA LEU A 147 -10.18 17.63 -20.32
C LEU A 147 -10.63 18.06 -21.71
N TYR A 148 -9.98 19.08 -22.29
CA TYR A 148 -10.27 19.55 -23.65
C TYR A 148 -10.01 18.47 -24.72
N ASN A 149 -8.91 17.71 -24.57
CA ASN A 149 -8.60 16.60 -25.47
C ASN A 149 -9.56 15.41 -25.32
N PHE A 150 -10.16 15.22 -24.14
CA PHE A 150 -11.21 14.23 -23.92
C PHE A 150 -12.52 14.61 -24.63
N GLU A 151 -12.88 15.89 -24.62
CA GLU A 151 -14.12 16.38 -25.23
C GLU A 151 -14.05 16.45 -26.77
N THR A 152 -12.87 16.72 -27.33
CA THR A 152 -12.66 16.85 -28.78
C THR A 152 -12.41 15.54 -29.53
N LYS A 153 -12.26 14.40 -28.83
CA LYS A 153 -12.01 13.08 -29.42
C LYS A 153 -13.17 12.07 -29.28
N SER A 154 -14.35 12.51 -28.86
CA SER A 154 -15.58 11.68 -28.89
C SER A 154 -16.44 11.95 -30.12
#